data_AF-A0A1F9EQ13-F1
#
_entry.id   AF-A0A1F9EQ13-F1
#
_cell.length_a   1.000
_cell.length_b   1.000
_cell.length_c   1.000
_cell.angle_alpha   90.00
_cell.angle_beta   90.00
_cell.angle_gamma   90.00
#
_symmetry.space_group_name_H-M   'P 1'
#
loop_
_entity.id
_entity.type
_entity.pdbx_description
1 polymer ?
#
loop_
_entity_poly.entity_id
_entity_poly.type
_entity_poly.pdbx_seq_one_letter_code
_entity_poly.pdbx_strand_id
1 'polypeptide(L)' 'DLAKFASISEGAPELWAKFSEWYGAVFAEGALSEREKALIALAVAHAVQCPYCIDAYTQACLDKGSNKEQMTEAVHVASA' A
#
# COMPACT_ATOMS: atom_id res chain seq x y z
N ASP A 1 -8.64 0.40 -12.86
CA ASP A 1 -8.29 -1.03 -12.94
C ASP A 1 -6.85 -1.17 -12.47
N LEU A 2 -6.66 -1.71 -11.25
CA LEU A 2 -5.33 -1.84 -10.65
C LEU A 2 -4.41 -2.74 -11.49
N ALA A 3 -4.96 -3.74 -12.18
CA ALA A 3 -4.18 -4.63 -13.05
C ALA A 3 -3.51 -3.87 -14.20
N LYS A 4 -4.01 -2.70 -14.57
CA LYS A 4 -3.47 -1.85 -15.64
C LYS A 4 -2.56 -0.73 -15.14
N PHE A 5 -2.31 -0.62 -13.83
CA PHE A 5 -1.54 0.50 -13.27
C PHE A 5 -0.14 0.63 -13.89
N ALA A 6 0.50 -0.48 -14.24
CA ALA A 6 1.81 -0.49 -14.89
C ALA A 6 1.83 0.14 -16.30
N SER A 7 0.69 0.22 -17.01
CA SER A 7 0.64 0.81 -18.36
C SER A 7 0.85 2.33 -18.33
N ILE A 8 0.77 2.98 -17.17
CA ILE A 8 1.11 4.40 -17.00
C ILE A 8 2.57 4.67 -17.41
N SER A 9 3.44 3.67 -17.29
CA SER A 9 4.84 3.75 -17.71
C SER A 9 5.02 4.10 -19.19
N GLU A 10 4.06 3.75 -20.06
CA GLU A 10 4.12 4.01 -21.50
C GLU A 10 4.11 5.51 -21.83
N GLY A 11 3.40 6.31 -21.03
CA GLY A 11 3.29 7.75 -21.25
C GLY A 11 4.46 8.57 -20.71
N ALA A 12 5.20 8.04 -19.71
CA ALA A 12 6.32 8.73 -19.07
C ALA A 12 7.30 7.73 -18.42
N PRO A 13 8.10 7.00 -19.21
CA PRO A 13 8.90 5.89 -18.71
C PRO A 13 9.99 6.30 -17.70
N GLU A 14 10.62 7.46 -17.89
CA GLU A 14 11.65 7.96 -16.96
C GLU A 14 11.04 8.32 -15.59
N LEU A 15 9.90 8.99 -15.58
CA LEU A 15 9.20 9.34 -14.33
C LEU A 15 8.70 8.09 -13.63
N TRP A 16 8.19 7.11 -14.39
CA TRP A 16 7.77 5.83 -13.86
C TRP A 16 8.90 5.04 -13.21
N ALA A 17 10.09 5.03 -13.82
CA ALA A 17 11.26 4.36 -13.25
C ALA A 17 11.64 4.96 -11.88
N LYS A 18 11.72 6.30 -11.80
CA LYS A 18 11.99 7.00 -10.53
C LYS A 18 10.94 6.75 -9.47
N PHE A 19 9.67 6.78 -9.86
CA PHE A 19 8.56 6.45 -8.96
C PHE A 19 8.66 5.01 -8.45
N SER A 20 8.88 4.05 -9.33
CA SER A 20 8.91 2.63 -8.98
C SER A 20 10.08 2.29 -8.06
N GLU A 21 11.26 2.87 -8.29
CA GLU A 21 12.43 2.73 -7.42
C GLU A 21 12.13 3.24 -6.01
N TRP A 22 11.64 4.48 -5.90
CA TRP A 22 11.27 5.06 -4.62
C TRP A 22 10.16 4.28 -3.92
N TYR A 23 9.10 3.93 -4.65
CA TYR A 23 7.95 3.21 -4.12
C TYR A 23 8.34 1.83 -3.59
N GLY A 24 9.19 1.09 -4.32
CA GLY A 24 9.74 -0.18 -3.84
C GLY A 24 10.59 -0.01 -2.57
N ALA A 25 11.46 1.01 -2.53
CA ALA A 25 12.30 1.29 -1.37
C ALA A 25 11.49 1.66 -0.11
N VAL A 26 10.38 2.40 -0.26
CA VAL A 26 9.49 2.76 0.86
C VAL A 26 8.92 1.51 1.54
N PHE A 27 8.54 0.48 0.78
CA PHE A 27 7.92 -0.73 1.31
C PHE A 27 8.88 -1.84 1.69
N ALA A 28 10.17 -1.76 1.32
CA ALA A 28 11.18 -2.73 1.72
C ALA A 28 11.36 -2.77 3.26
N GLU A 29 11.69 -3.93 3.82
CA GLU A 29 11.93 -4.08 5.26
C GLU A 29 13.04 -3.16 5.79
N GLY A 30 12.88 -2.68 7.02
CA GLY A 30 13.86 -1.84 7.72
C GLY A 30 13.56 -1.79 9.21
N ALA A 31 13.55 -0.60 9.80
CA ALA A 31 13.11 -0.44 11.21
C ALA A 31 11.65 -0.85 11.43
N LEU A 32 10.83 -0.81 10.37
CA LEU A 32 9.51 -1.40 10.31
C LEU A 32 9.54 -2.57 9.31
N SER A 33 8.89 -3.66 9.68
CA SER A 33 8.64 -4.80 8.81
C SER A 33 7.72 -4.41 7.64
N GLU A 34 7.76 -5.19 6.56
CA GLU A 34 6.85 -5.00 5.42
C GLU A 34 5.37 -5.08 5.84
N ARG A 35 5.06 -5.96 6.82
CA ARG A 35 3.72 -6.13 7.39
C ARG A 35 3.23 -4.86 8.10
N GLU A 36 4.09 -4.26 8.92
CA GLU A 36 3.75 -3.00 9.62
C GLU A 36 3.53 -1.86 8.63
N LYS A 37 4.39 -1.75 7.61
CA LYS A 37 4.22 -0.76 6.54
C LYS A 37 2.94 -0.96 5.74
N ALA A 38 2.55 -2.21 5.48
CA ALA A 38 1.28 -2.52 4.82
C ALA A 38 0.07 -2.10 5.67
N LEU A 39 0.09 -2.35 7.00
CA LEU A 39 -0.97 -1.91 7.92
C LEU A 39 -1.07 -0.38 7.99
N ILE A 40 0.07 0.32 8.03
CA ILE A 40 0.11 1.80 7.96
C ILE A 40 -0.51 2.29 6.65
N ALA A 41 -0.14 1.68 5.52
CA ALA A 41 -0.67 2.06 4.21
C ALA A 41 -2.18 1.80 4.11
N LEU A 42 -2.69 0.70 4.68
CA LEU A 42 -4.11 0.40 4.76
C LEU A 42 -4.87 1.44 5.59
N ALA A 43 -4.31 1.84 6.74
CA ALA A 43 -4.88 2.89 7.59
C ALA A 43 -4.94 4.24 6.84
N VAL A 44 -3.84 4.64 6.19
CA VAL A 44 -3.80 5.87 5.38
C VAL A 44 -4.80 5.82 4.24
N ALA A 45 -4.93 4.68 3.54
CA ALA A 45 -5.89 4.50 2.45
C ALA A 45 -7.34 4.70 2.89
N HIS A 46 -7.70 4.25 4.09
CA HIS A 46 -9.01 4.52 4.69
C HIS A 46 -9.18 5.98 5.07
N ALA A 47 -8.16 6.60 5.69
CA ALA A 47 -8.20 8.01 6.08
C ALA A 47 -8.37 8.96 4.88
N VAL A 48 -7.71 8.68 3.75
CA VAL A 48 -7.84 9.47 2.51
C VAL A 48 -8.96 8.98 1.59
N GLN A 49 -9.69 7.93 2.00
CA GLN A 49 -10.84 7.36 1.29
C GLN A 49 -10.53 6.97 -0.17
N CYS A 50 -9.34 6.43 -0.43
CA CYS A 50 -8.94 5.99 -1.76
C CYS A 50 -9.35 4.53 -1.99
N PRO A 51 -10.41 4.23 -2.77
CA PRO A 51 -10.94 2.87 -2.91
C PRO A 51 -9.92 1.90 -3.54
N TYR A 52 -9.15 2.36 -4.53
CA TYR A 52 -8.09 1.54 -5.14
C TYR A 52 -6.93 1.27 -4.17
N CYS A 53 -6.61 2.24 -3.31
CA CYS A 53 -5.58 2.06 -2.30
C CYS A 53 -6.04 1.10 -1.20
N ILE A 54 -7.33 1.17 -0.82
CA ILE A 54 -7.93 0.24 0.15
C ILE A 54 -7.82 -1.19 -0.37
N ASP A 55 -8.18 -1.43 -1.63
CA ASP A 55 -8.08 -2.76 -2.26
C ASP A 55 -6.62 -3.25 -2.32
N ALA A 56 -5.71 -2.41 -2.85
CA ALA A 56 -4.30 -2.75 -2.98
C ALA A 56 -3.63 -3.08 -1.64
N TYR A 57 -3.87 -2.26 -0.60
CA TYR A 57 -3.23 -2.47 0.70
C TYR A 57 -3.95 -3.50 1.57
N THR A 58 -5.22 -3.80 1.29
CA THR A 58 -5.90 -4.97 1.86
C THR A 58 -5.17 -6.24 1.44
N GLN A 59 -4.89 -6.38 0.15
CA GLN A 59 -4.16 -7.54 -0.35
C GLN A 59 -2.71 -7.56 0.13
N ALA A 60 -2.01 -6.42 0.12
CA ALA A 60 -0.66 -6.34 0.65
C ALA A 60 -0.58 -6.75 2.14
N CYS A 61 -1.56 -6.38 2.96
CA CYS A 61 -1.62 -6.82 4.35
C CYS A 61 -1.69 -8.36 4.45
N LEU A 62 -2.57 -9.00 3.66
CA LEU A 62 -2.72 -10.45 3.65
C LEU A 62 -1.45 -11.16 3.17
N ASP A 63 -0.85 -10.68 2.07
CA ASP A 63 0.38 -11.25 1.51
C ASP A 63 1.58 -11.12 2.45
N LYS A 64 1.61 -10.09 3.30
CA LYS A 64 2.66 -9.87 4.31
C LYS A 64 2.32 -10.48 5.67
N GLY A 65 1.27 -11.30 5.76
CA GLY A 65 0.95 -12.11 6.94
C GLY A 65 0.13 -11.40 8.02
N SER A 66 -0.50 -10.26 7.72
CA SER A 66 -1.53 -9.70 8.58
C SER A 66 -2.81 -10.54 8.54
N ASN A 67 -3.58 -10.51 9.62
CA ASN A 67 -4.91 -11.11 9.68
C ASN A 67 -6.02 -10.05 9.77
N LYS A 68 -7.28 -10.50 9.72
CA LYS A 68 -8.45 -9.62 9.71
C LYS A 68 -8.55 -8.78 10.99
N GLU A 69 -8.20 -9.36 12.13
CA GLU A 69 -8.21 -8.70 13.44
C GLU A 69 -7.26 -7.50 13.46
N GLN A 70 -6.00 -7.71 13.05
CA GLN A 70 -4.98 -6.66 12.96
C GLN A 70 -5.36 -5.54 11.98
N MET A 71 -5.89 -5.92 10.80
CA MET A 71 -6.36 -4.95 9.81
C MET A 71 -7.54 -4.14 10.34
N THR A 72 -8.46 -4.78 11.07
CA THR A 72 -9.62 -4.11 11.67
C THR A 72 -9.19 -3.08 12.72
N GLU A 73 -8.21 -3.41 13.58
CA GLU A 73 -7.64 -2.46 14.53
C GLU A 73 -7.04 -1.25 13.81
N ALA A 74 -6.23 -1.47 12.77
CA ALA A 74 -5.63 -0.38 11.99
C ALA A 74 -6.66 0.57 11.38
N VAL A 75 -7.77 0.05 10.85
CA VAL A 75 -8.87 0.86 10.29
C VAL A 75 -9.59 1.67 11.37
N HIS A 76 -9.81 1.09 12.55
CA HIS A 76 -10.42 1.84 13.66
C HIS A 76 -9.49 2.93 14.18
N VAL A 77 -8.18 2.66 14.27
CA VAL A 77 -7.16 3.67 14.61
C VAL A 77 -7.16 4.81 13.59
N ALA A 78 -7.30 4.51 12.29
CA ALA A 78 -7.39 5.54 11.25
C ALA A 78 -8.66 6.41 11.34
N SER A 79 -9.71 5.92 12.01
CA SER A 79 -11.01 6.59 12.13
C SER A 79 -11.17 7.39 13.43
N ALA A 80 -10.27 7.18 14.41
CA ALA A 80 -10.28 7.83 15.72
C ALA A 80 -9.67 9.25 15.64
#